data_AF-A0A139TQU9-F1
#
_entry.id   AF-A0A139TQU9-F1
#
_cell.length_a   1.000
_cell.length_b   1.000
_cell.length_c   1.000
_cell.angle_alpha   90.00
_cell.angle_beta   90.00
_cell.angle_gamma   90.00
#
_symmetry.space_group_name_H-M   'P 1'
#
loop_
_entity.id
_entity.type
_entity.pdbx_description
1 polymer ?
#
loop_
_entity_poly.entity_id
_entity_poly.type
_entity_poly.pdbx_seq_one_letter_code
_entity_poly.pdbx_strand_id
1 'polypeptide(L)'
;MRIDKKNIEIERYEGVWSFSHISDYILSITSKGKYFVVILQDISVSENVTLVPLKISPFFMEFFVQGSLDNMRIRIFPKSKSGKIGVEIKDKELFFKKSGREKSKDAVATSFTCQGDVFPDWITGHWKCYAGGLGIHVRKKDDHKLSLGIVDEDGEVVNIHECGYIGHSGMLLTLSGKNWIDPPQKFEILFDSFKEEIACYIYVMPPIREVAAHVE
;
A
#
# COMPACT_ATOMS: atom_id res chain seq x y z
N MET A 1 16.94 5.19 13.60
CA MET A 1 17.83 4.03 13.30
C MET A 1 19.20 4.53 12.81
N ARG A 2 20.32 3.88 13.19
CA ARG A 2 21.68 4.18 12.69
C ARG A 2 22.13 3.11 11.69
N ILE A 3 22.72 3.51 10.55
CA ILE A 3 23.08 2.61 9.44
C ILE A 3 24.48 2.96 8.92
N ASP A 4 25.31 1.94 8.62
CA ASP A 4 26.64 2.12 8.02
C ASP A 4 26.54 2.59 6.56
N LYS A 5 27.38 3.56 6.16
CA LYS A 5 27.38 4.15 4.81
C LYS A 5 27.97 3.27 3.69
N LYS A 6 28.22 1.98 3.92
CA LYS A 6 28.96 1.14 2.96
C LYS A 6 28.26 1.13 1.59
N ASN A 7 28.91 1.74 0.60
CA ASN A 7 28.50 1.82 -0.81
C ASN A 7 27.18 2.57 -1.08
N ILE A 8 26.83 3.57 -0.27
CA ILE A 8 25.64 4.40 -0.47
C ILE A 8 26.04 5.88 -0.44
N GLU A 9 25.74 6.61 -1.51
CA GLU A 9 25.83 8.07 -1.60
C GLU A 9 24.71 8.71 -0.77
N ILE A 10 24.89 8.77 0.55
CA ILE A 10 23.84 9.21 1.46
C ILE A 10 23.42 10.65 1.21
N GLU A 11 24.30 11.50 0.64
CA GLU A 11 23.99 12.91 0.35
C GLU A 11 22.75 13.03 -0.55
N ARG A 12 22.49 11.99 -1.36
CA ARG A 12 21.31 11.88 -2.22
C ARG A 12 20.04 11.58 -1.46
N TYR A 13 20.11 11.22 -0.21
CA TYR A 13 18.96 10.94 0.64
C TYR A 13 18.84 11.92 1.80
N GLU A 14 19.75 12.89 1.98
CA GLU A 14 19.73 13.80 3.14
C GLU A 14 18.71 14.93 3.04
N GLY A 15 18.13 15.29 4.19
CA GLY A 15 17.10 16.32 4.33
C GLY A 15 16.02 15.94 5.35
N VAL A 16 14.96 16.75 5.37
CA VAL A 16 13.75 16.54 6.17
C VAL A 16 12.55 16.73 5.26
N TRP A 17 11.60 15.80 5.31
CA TRP A 17 10.42 15.82 4.45
C TRP A 17 9.18 15.46 5.22
N SER A 18 8.06 16.07 4.83
CA SER A 18 6.74 15.72 5.31
C SER A 18 5.90 15.09 4.20
N PHE A 19 5.06 14.14 4.60
CA PHE A 19 4.08 13.50 3.74
C PHE A 19 2.95 12.93 4.59
N SER A 20 1.79 12.71 3.95
CA SER A 20 0.59 12.20 4.62
C SER A 20 0.13 10.90 3.98
N HIS A 21 -0.32 9.97 4.82
CA HIS A 21 -1.06 8.76 4.45
C HIS A 21 -2.20 8.58 5.46
N ILE A 22 -2.22 7.48 6.23
CA ILE A 22 -3.13 7.30 7.39
C ILE A 22 -2.84 8.30 8.50
N SER A 23 -1.57 8.71 8.63
CA SER A 23 -1.14 9.78 9.54
C SER A 23 -0.21 10.74 8.81
N ASP A 24 0.07 11.87 9.45
CA ASP A 24 1.06 12.83 8.97
C ASP A 24 2.45 12.43 9.49
N TYR A 25 3.41 12.32 8.58
CA TYR A 25 4.76 11.88 8.90
C TYR A 25 5.82 12.93 8.63
N ILE A 26 6.85 12.97 9.48
CA ILE A 26 8.12 13.64 9.22
C ILE A 26 9.22 12.59 9.07
N LEU A 27 9.82 12.52 7.88
CA LEU A 27 11.01 11.74 7.60
C LEU A 27 12.24 12.65 7.71
N SER A 28 13.23 12.23 8.48
CA SER A 28 14.52 12.90 8.61
C SER A 28 15.65 11.92 8.34
N ILE A 29 16.53 12.28 7.41
CA ILE A 29 17.72 11.49 7.05
C ILE A 29 18.94 12.40 7.15
N THR A 30 19.87 12.02 8.03
CA THR A 30 21.05 12.84 8.33
C THR A 30 22.33 12.00 8.36
N SER A 31 23.36 12.43 7.64
CA SER A 31 24.72 11.88 7.76
C SER A 31 25.33 12.20 9.12
N LYS A 32 25.95 11.19 9.75
CA LYS A 32 26.75 11.32 10.98
C LYS A 32 28.04 10.50 10.85
N GLY A 33 29.10 11.14 10.35
CA GLY A 33 30.42 10.51 10.18
C GLY A 33 30.37 9.29 9.26
N LYS A 34 30.66 8.10 9.80
CA LYS A 34 30.61 6.82 9.06
C LYS A 34 29.21 6.22 8.91
N TYR A 35 28.22 6.84 9.55
CA TYR A 35 26.85 6.35 9.61
C TYR A 35 25.88 7.40 9.10
N PHE A 36 24.64 7.01 8.92
CA PHE A 36 23.53 7.92 8.79
C PHE A 36 22.40 7.51 9.71
N VAL A 37 21.55 8.47 10.02
CA VAL A 37 20.40 8.31 10.89
C VAL A 37 19.15 8.53 10.06
N VAL A 38 18.22 7.58 10.15
CA VAL A 38 16.87 7.70 9.60
C VAL A 38 15.90 7.74 10.77
N ILE A 39 15.06 8.77 10.81
CA ILE A 39 13.97 8.95 11.77
C ILE A 39 12.70 9.14 10.96
N LEU A 40 11.66 8.40 11.33
CA LEU A 40 10.31 8.66 10.88
C LEU A 40 9.50 8.97 12.14
N GLN A 41 8.83 10.12 12.14
CA GLN A 41 7.97 10.57 13.22
C GLN A 41 6.54 10.59 12.73
N ASP A 42 5.64 9.97 13.48
CA ASP A 42 4.20 10.13 13.35
C ASP A 42 3.80 11.39 14.13
N ILE A 43 3.34 12.41 13.41
CA ILE A 43 2.96 13.71 13.99
C ILE A 43 1.66 13.58 14.77
N SER A 44 0.73 12.72 14.34
CA SER A 44 -0.60 12.56 14.92
C SER A 44 -0.53 12.08 16.37
N VAL A 45 0.46 11.23 16.68
CA VAL A 45 0.76 10.79 18.05
C VAL A 45 2.04 11.38 18.64
N SER A 46 2.75 12.23 17.88
CA SER A 46 4.03 12.84 18.27
C SER A 46 5.11 11.83 18.70
N GLU A 47 5.14 10.65 18.08
CA GLU A 47 6.06 9.57 18.41
C GLU A 47 6.97 9.19 17.23
N ASN A 48 8.19 8.75 17.54
CA ASN A 48 9.07 8.16 16.54
C ASN A 48 8.67 6.71 16.30
N VAL A 49 8.37 6.35 15.06
CA VAL A 49 8.02 4.98 14.70
C VAL A 49 9.27 4.12 14.60
N THR A 50 9.12 2.83 14.90
CA THR A 50 10.24 1.89 14.80
C THR A 50 10.44 1.49 13.35
N LEU A 51 11.67 1.68 12.85
CA LEU A 51 12.07 1.30 11.49
C LEU A 51 12.95 0.06 11.51
N VAL A 52 12.52 -0.99 10.80
CA VAL A 52 13.30 -2.20 10.55
C VAL A 52 13.78 -2.18 9.10
N PRO A 53 15.10 -2.21 8.83
CA PRO A 53 15.60 -2.20 7.46
C PRO A 53 15.25 -3.51 6.76
N LEU A 54 14.66 -3.42 5.56
CA LEU A 54 14.43 -4.58 4.69
C LEU A 54 15.50 -4.65 3.60
N LYS A 55 15.80 -3.50 2.98
CA LYS A 55 16.80 -3.40 1.92
C LYS A 55 17.40 -2.01 1.87
N ILE A 56 18.71 -1.92 1.70
CA ILE A 56 19.41 -0.64 1.56
C ILE A 56 20.30 -0.74 0.34
N SER A 57 20.09 0.15 -0.62
CA SER A 57 20.80 0.15 -1.89
C SER A 57 21.02 1.57 -2.41
N PRO A 58 21.90 1.77 -3.41
CA PRO A 58 22.04 3.07 -4.06
C PRO A 58 20.74 3.58 -4.71
N PHE A 59 19.83 2.69 -5.10
CA PHE A 59 18.62 3.02 -5.86
C PHE A 59 17.40 3.32 -4.98
N PHE A 60 17.35 2.73 -3.80
CA PHE A 60 16.33 2.98 -2.79
C PHE A 60 16.73 2.39 -1.44
N MET A 61 16.08 2.89 -0.39
CA MET A 61 16.06 2.29 0.94
C MET A 61 14.64 1.83 1.26
N GLU A 62 14.48 0.62 1.76
CA GLU A 62 13.20 0.03 2.11
C GLU A 62 13.19 -0.39 3.58
N PHE A 63 12.14 0.01 4.28
CA PHE A 63 11.95 -0.23 5.71
C PHE A 63 10.56 -0.81 5.95
N PHE A 64 10.47 -1.71 6.92
CA PHE A 64 9.22 -2.03 7.59
C PHE A 64 9.03 -1.06 8.75
N VAL A 65 7.87 -0.42 8.80
CA VAL A 65 7.48 0.50 9.87
C VAL A 65 6.63 -0.27 10.86
N GLN A 66 7.11 -0.34 12.10
CA GLN A 66 6.36 -0.85 13.24
C GLN A 66 5.84 0.35 14.02
N GLY A 67 4.58 0.72 13.75
CA GLY A 67 3.83 1.73 14.49
C GLY A 67 2.79 1.11 15.42
N SER A 68 2.20 1.96 16.26
CA SER A 68 1.07 1.63 17.14
C SER A 68 -0.24 1.43 16.39
N LEU A 69 -0.40 2.05 15.22
CA LEU A 69 -1.59 1.95 14.37
C LEU A 69 -1.33 1.15 13.07
N ASP A 70 -0.12 1.22 12.50
CA ASP A 70 0.14 0.70 11.16
C ASP A 70 1.39 -0.18 11.06
N ASN A 71 1.26 -1.26 10.28
CA ASN A 71 2.35 -2.12 9.82
C ASN A 71 2.55 -1.91 8.31
N MET A 72 3.23 -0.83 7.94
CA MET A 72 3.45 -0.48 6.53
C MET A 72 4.89 -0.74 6.09
N ARG A 73 5.10 -0.86 4.78
CA ARG A 73 6.43 -0.79 4.18
C ARG A 73 6.62 0.55 3.51
N ILE A 74 7.74 1.19 3.78
CA ILE A 74 8.13 2.43 3.10
C ILE A 74 9.36 2.18 2.25
N ARG A 75 9.35 2.67 1.03
CA ARG A 75 10.50 2.71 0.14
C ARG A 75 10.82 4.17 -0.19
N ILE A 76 12.05 4.57 0.10
CA ILE A 76 12.55 5.92 -0.09
C ILE A 76 13.51 5.90 -1.27
N PHE A 77 13.26 6.75 -2.25
CA PHE A 77 14.08 6.93 -3.44
C PHE A 77 15.06 8.10 -3.26
N PRO A 78 16.24 8.06 -3.90
CA PRO A 78 17.20 9.14 -3.82
C PRO A 78 16.62 10.42 -4.44
N LYS A 79 17.09 11.56 -3.96
CA LYS A 79 16.80 12.88 -4.52
C LYS A 79 17.00 12.87 -6.03
N SER A 80 15.98 13.36 -6.71
CA SER A 80 16.03 13.76 -8.11
C SER A 80 16.99 14.93 -8.32
N LYS A 81 17.28 15.25 -9.57
CA LYS A 81 18.09 16.42 -9.94
C LYS A 81 17.51 17.74 -9.42
N SER A 82 16.20 17.81 -9.18
CA SER A 82 15.53 18.98 -8.63
C SER A 82 15.46 18.97 -7.09
N GLY A 83 16.20 18.09 -6.41
CA GLY A 83 16.25 18.01 -4.94
C GLY A 83 15.06 17.29 -4.28
N LYS A 84 14.02 16.92 -5.03
CA LYS A 84 12.84 16.21 -4.50
C LYS A 84 13.13 14.73 -4.29
N ILE A 85 12.64 14.15 -3.20
CA ILE A 85 12.63 12.70 -2.98
C ILE A 85 11.29 12.08 -3.39
N GLY A 86 11.31 10.76 -3.60
CA GLY A 86 10.08 9.96 -3.69
C GLY A 86 9.98 9.05 -2.48
N VAL A 87 8.76 8.89 -1.96
CA VAL A 87 8.42 7.85 -0.98
C VAL A 87 7.29 7.02 -1.57
N GLU A 88 7.45 5.71 -1.57
CA GLU A 88 6.41 4.73 -1.88
C GLU A 88 6.01 4.03 -0.58
N ILE A 89 4.72 3.97 -0.30
CA ILE A 89 4.13 3.27 0.83
C ILE A 89 3.39 2.06 0.28
N LYS A 90 3.75 0.88 0.76
CA LYS A 90 2.98 -0.35 0.57
C LYS A 90 2.32 -0.69 1.89
N ASP A 91 1.03 -0.42 1.95
CA ASP A 91 0.20 -0.68 3.11
C ASP A 91 -0.54 -2.01 2.94
N LYS A 92 -0.88 -2.69 4.03
CA LYS A 92 -1.58 -3.97 4.02
C LYS A 92 -2.89 -3.84 4.79
N GLU A 93 -3.98 -4.13 4.10
CA GLU A 93 -5.28 -4.32 4.71
C GLU A 93 -5.71 -5.78 4.65
N LEU A 94 -6.27 -6.26 5.76
CA LEU A 94 -6.90 -7.57 5.82
C LEU A 94 -8.39 -7.43 5.60
N PHE A 95 -8.93 -8.28 4.73
CA PHE A 95 -10.34 -8.35 4.42
C PHE A 95 -10.94 -9.61 5.02
N PHE A 96 -12.12 -9.44 5.61
CA PHE A 96 -12.84 -10.50 6.29
C PHE A 96 -14.17 -10.74 5.57
N LYS A 97 -14.55 -12.01 5.47
CA LYS A 97 -15.79 -12.41 4.83
C LYS A 97 -16.97 -12.01 5.69
N LYS A 98 -17.87 -11.17 5.17
CA LYS A 98 -19.09 -10.78 5.87
C LYS A 98 -20.05 -11.97 5.92
N SER A 99 -20.43 -12.39 7.12
CA SER A 99 -21.46 -13.42 7.33
C SER A 99 -22.85 -12.81 7.15
N GLY A 100 -23.49 -13.08 6.01
CA GLY A 100 -24.86 -12.66 5.75
C GLY A 100 -25.28 -12.87 4.29
N ARG A 101 -26.51 -13.35 4.08
CA ARG A 101 -27.16 -13.37 2.76
C ARG A 101 -27.61 -11.95 2.39
N GLU A 102 -26.66 -11.07 2.09
CA GLU A 102 -27.02 -9.91 1.28
C GLU A 102 -27.37 -10.43 -0.10
N LYS A 103 -28.60 -10.14 -0.54
CA LYS A 103 -28.97 -10.27 -1.95
C LYS A 103 -27.99 -9.37 -2.69
N SER A 104 -26.94 -9.95 -3.26
CA SER A 104 -26.07 -9.24 -4.18
C SER A 104 -26.99 -8.73 -5.28
N LYS A 105 -27.39 -7.45 -5.22
CA LYS A 105 -27.78 -6.77 -6.44
C LYS A 105 -26.66 -7.06 -7.43
N ASP A 106 -27.00 -7.31 -8.69
CA ASP A 106 -26.12 -7.74 -9.77
C ASP A 106 -24.98 -6.75 -10.15
N ALA A 107 -24.43 -6.04 -9.17
CA ALA A 107 -23.39 -5.02 -9.25
C ALA A 107 -21.97 -5.59 -9.34
N VAL A 108 -21.79 -6.78 -9.91
CA VAL A 108 -20.45 -7.35 -10.17
C VAL A 108 -20.09 -7.07 -11.62
N ALA A 109 -19.42 -5.94 -11.86
CA ALA A 109 -19.30 -5.35 -13.20
C ALA A 109 -18.20 -5.99 -14.07
N THR A 110 -17.11 -6.49 -13.48
CA THR A 110 -15.93 -6.90 -14.27
C THR A 110 -15.65 -8.38 -14.12
N SER A 111 -15.63 -9.10 -15.24
CA SER A 111 -15.30 -10.54 -15.28
C SER A 111 -13.85 -10.73 -15.69
N PHE A 112 -13.18 -11.66 -15.02
CA PHE A 112 -11.80 -12.01 -15.31
C PHE A 112 -11.68 -13.52 -15.54
N THR A 113 -10.76 -13.90 -16.43
CA THR A 113 -10.45 -15.30 -16.74
C THR A 113 -8.95 -15.52 -16.56
N CYS A 114 -8.55 -16.50 -15.77
CA CYS A 114 -7.16 -16.92 -15.65
C CYS A 114 -6.85 -18.06 -16.63
N GLN A 115 -5.60 -18.16 -17.08
CA GLN A 115 -5.15 -19.26 -17.92
C GLN A 115 -4.31 -20.23 -17.09
N GLY A 116 -4.85 -21.42 -16.82
CA GLY A 116 -4.12 -22.53 -16.19
C GLY A 116 -4.18 -22.61 -14.66
N ASP A 117 -4.75 -21.61 -14.00
CA ASP A 117 -4.97 -21.59 -12.55
C ASP A 117 -6.43 -21.86 -12.19
N VAL A 118 -6.68 -22.49 -11.05
CA VAL A 118 -8.04 -22.67 -10.51
C VAL A 118 -8.28 -21.69 -9.37
N PHE A 119 -9.36 -20.93 -9.44
CA PHE A 119 -9.78 -20.10 -8.31
C PHE A 119 -10.32 -20.97 -7.17
N PRO A 120 -9.87 -20.75 -5.92
CA PRO A 120 -10.40 -21.48 -4.79
C PRO A 120 -11.87 -21.11 -4.54
N ASP A 121 -12.70 -22.05 -4.05
CA ASP A 121 -14.13 -21.78 -3.86
C ASP A 121 -14.43 -20.78 -2.73
N TRP A 122 -13.57 -20.75 -1.70
CA TRP A 122 -13.77 -19.95 -0.50
C TRP A 122 -13.78 -18.44 -0.79
N ILE A 123 -13.18 -17.97 -1.90
CA ILE A 123 -13.13 -16.53 -2.24
C ILE A 123 -14.49 -15.95 -2.58
N THR A 124 -15.49 -16.77 -2.94
CA THR A 124 -16.82 -16.25 -3.29
C THR A 124 -17.49 -15.64 -2.06
N GLY A 125 -17.82 -14.34 -2.12
CA GLY A 125 -18.43 -13.62 -1.01
C GLY A 125 -18.28 -12.11 -1.09
N HIS A 126 -18.74 -11.45 -0.03
CA HIS A 126 -18.52 -10.03 0.24
C HIS A 126 -17.44 -9.91 1.32
N TRP A 127 -16.38 -9.21 0.99
CA TRP A 127 -15.19 -9.02 1.79
C TRP A 127 -15.09 -7.55 2.18
N LYS A 128 -14.89 -7.27 3.47
CA LYS A 128 -14.71 -5.90 3.98
C LYS A 128 -13.41 -5.80 4.79
N CYS A 129 -12.72 -4.67 4.66
CA CYS A 129 -11.62 -4.30 5.54
C CYS A 129 -12.15 -3.64 6.83
N TYR A 130 -11.31 -3.59 7.86
CA TYR A 130 -11.64 -2.90 9.11
C TYR A 130 -11.56 -1.37 9.01
N ALA A 131 -10.65 -0.84 8.20
CA ALA A 131 -10.26 0.58 8.24
C ALA A 131 -10.31 1.29 6.87
N GLY A 132 -9.90 0.65 5.77
CA GLY A 132 -9.75 1.32 4.47
C GLY A 132 -11.03 1.55 3.67
N GLY A 133 -12.18 1.36 4.29
CA GLY A 133 -13.46 1.68 3.69
C GLY A 133 -13.91 0.90 2.44
N LEU A 134 -13.04 0.07 1.87
CA LEU A 134 -13.32 -0.68 0.65
C LEU A 134 -14.10 -1.97 0.93
N GLY A 135 -15.06 -2.26 0.05
CA GLY A 135 -15.74 -3.54 -0.06
C GLY A 135 -15.36 -4.25 -1.35
N ILE A 136 -15.06 -5.55 -1.26
CA ILE A 136 -14.76 -6.39 -2.42
C ILE A 136 -15.83 -7.47 -2.54
N HIS A 137 -16.50 -7.53 -3.68
CA HIS A 137 -17.48 -8.54 -4.04
C HIS A 137 -16.88 -9.50 -5.05
N VAL A 138 -16.71 -10.76 -4.65
CA VAL A 138 -16.15 -11.81 -5.51
C VAL A 138 -17.22 -12.86 -5.79
N ARG A 139 -17.41 -13.21 -7.06
CA ARG A 139 -18.25 -14.33 -7.48
C ARG A 139 -17.47 -15.23 -8.42
N LYS A 140 -17.09 -16.44 -7.97
CA LYS A 140 -16.58 -17.48 -8.86
C LYS A 140 -17.70 -17.92 -9.82
N LYS A 141 -17.43 -17.87 -11.13
CA LYS A 141 -18.36 -18.31 -12.19
C LYS A 141 -18.08 -19.75 -12.59
N ASP A 142 -16.80 -20.09 -12.69
CA ASP A 142 -16.27 -21.44 -12.92
C ASP A 142 -14.83 -21.48 -12.38
N ASP A 143 -14.14 -22.61 -12.56
CA ASP A 143 -12.77 -22.81 -12.05
C ASP A 143 -11.76 -21.78 -12.56
N HIS A 144 -11.98 -21.21 -13.74
CA HIS A 144 -11.06 -20.30 -14.39
C HIS A 144 -11.62 -18.88 -14.56
N LYS A 145 -12.81 -18.61 -14.03
CA LYS A 145 -13.50 -17.34 -14.22
C LYS A 145 -14.10 -16.83 -12.92
N LEU A 146 -13.84 -15.56 -12.62
CA LEU A 146 -14.48 -14.84 -11.53
C LEU A 146 -15.10 -13.53 -12.02
N SER A 147 -15.98 -12.97 -11.20
CA SER A 147 -16.45 -11.61 -11.35
C SER A 147 -16.15 -10.85 -10.07
N LEU A 148 -15.62 -9.64 -10.24
CA LEU A 148 -15.19 -8.76 -9.17
C LEU A 148 -15.94 -7.43 -9.25
N GLY A 149 -16.42 -6.97 -8.12
CA GLY A 149 -16.90 -5.60 -7.90
C GLY A 149 -16.18 -5.01 -6.71
N ILE A 150 -15.76 -3.75 -6.80
CA ILE A 150 -15.13 -3.02 -5.70
C ILE A 150 -16.00 -1.81 -5.43
N VAL A 151 -16.29 -1.56 -4.15
CA VAL A 151 -17.09 -0.42 -3.70
C VAL A 151 -16.35 0.33 -2.59
N ASP A 152 -16.63 1.62 -2.44
CA ASP A 152 -16.16 2.43 -1.33
C ASP A 152 -17.09 2.35 -0.10
N GLU A 153 -16.83 3.20 0.90
CA GLU A 153 -17.58 3.25 2.18
C GLU A 153 -19.06 3.54 1.99
N ASP A 154 -19.37 4.39 1.02
CA ASP A 154 -20.73 4.80 0.66
C ASP A 154 -21.44 3.73 -0.19
N GLY A 155 -20.71 2.70 -0.60
CA GLY A 155 -21.21 1.63 -1.46
C GLY A 155 -21.19 1.97 -2.94
N GLU A 156 -20.51 3.06 -3.33
CA GLU A 156 -20.36 3.47 -4.71
C GLU A 156 -19.30 2.63 -5.43
N VAL A 157 -19.51 2.39 -6.72
CA VAL A 157 -18.63 1.49 -7.51
C VAL A 157 -17.30 2.16 -7.81
N VAL A 158 -16.22 1.50 -7.40
CA VAL A 158 -14.83 1.85 -7.78
C VAL A 158 -14.50 1.19 -9.12
N ASN A 159 -14.01 1.98 -10.07
CA ASN A 159 -13.69 1.47 -11.40
C ASN A 159 -12.35 0.76 -11.41
N ILE A 160 -12.30 -0.39 -12.09
CA ILE A 160 -11.05 -1.09 -12.39
C ILE A 160 -10.52 -0.52 -13.71
N HIS A 161 -9.37 0.15 -13.65
CA HIS A 161 -8.73 0.77 -14.81
C HIS A 161 -7.90 -0.25 -15.60
N GLU A 162 -7.13 -1.07 -14.90
CA GLU A 162 -6.24 -2.07 -15.49
C GLU A 162 -6.16 -3.31 -14.60
N CYS A 163 -5.90 -4.47 -15.20
CA CYS A 163 -5.53 -5.70 -14.50
C CYS A 163 -4.22 -6.21 -15.08
N GLY A 164 -3.17 -6.15 -14.27
CA GLY A 164 -1.82 -6.58 -14.68
C GLY A 164 -1.58 -8.08 -14.50
N TYR A 165 -2.29 -8.71 -13.55
CA TYR A 165 -2.16 -10.14 -13.27
C TYR A 165 -3.43 -10.70 -12.60
N ILE A 166 -3.73 -11.97 -12.89
CA ILE A 166 -4.75 -12.76 -12.19
C ILE A 166 -4.35 -14.24 -12.16
N GLY A 167 -4.48 -14.88 -10.99
CA GLY A 167 -4.23 -16.31 -10.82
C GLY A 167 -4.75 -16.85 -9.48
N HIS A 168 -4.37 -18.08 -9.15
CA HIS A 168 -4.83 -18.78 -7.93
C HIS A 168 -4.37 -18.09 -6.63
N SER A 169 -3.27 -17.33 -6.70
CA SER A 169 -2.67 -16.61 -5.57
C SER A 169 -3.20 -15.20 -5.37
N GLY A 170 -3.96 -14.65 -6.33
CA GLY A 170 -4.43 -13.27 -6.26
C GLY A 170 -4.55 -12.54 -7.59
N MET A 171 -4.64 -11.21 -7.49
CA MET A 171 -4.86 -10.27 -8.58
C MET A 171 -4.05 -8.99 -8.37
N LEU A 172 -3.47 -8.45 -9.44
CA LEU A 172 -2.89 -7.11 -9.47
C LEU A 172 -3.77 -6.20 -10.32
N LEU A 173 -4.33 -5.16 -9.69
CA LEU A 173 -5.27 -4.23 -10.27
C LEU A 173 -4.77 -2.79 -10.16
N THR A 174 -5.16 -1.95 -11.11
CA THR A 174 -5.09 -0.49 -10.97
C THR A 174 -6.53 0.01 -10.85
N LEU A 175 -6.85 0.69 -9.76
CA LEU A 175 -8.18 1.23 -9.49
C LEU A 175 -8.19 2.73 -9.72
N SER A 176 -9.30 3.24 -10.24
CA SER A 176 -9.56 4.68 -10.38
C SER A 176 -10.90 4.99 -9.71
N GLY A 177 -10.86 5.75 -8.60
CA GLY A 177 -12.06 6.23 -7.91
C GLY A 177 -12.76 7.32 -8.71
N LYS A 178 -14.09 7.44 -8.57
CA LYS A 178 -14.88 8.50 -9.21
C LYS A 178 -14.90 9.82 -8.42
N ASN A 179 -14.50 9.80 -7.13
CA ASN A 179 -14.56 10.95 -6.22
C ASN A 179 -13.29 11.21 -5.39
N TRP A 180 -12.19 10.50 -5.65
CA TRP A 180 -10.89 10.85 -5.07
C TRP A 180 -10.12 11.67 -6.08
N ILE A 181 -9.57 12.82 -5.67
CA ILE A 181 -8.66 13.66 -6.47
C ILE A 181 -7.30 12.95 -6.69
N ASP A 182 -7.20 11.67 -6.37
CA ASP A 182 -5.98 10.90 -6.48
C ASP A 182 -5.82 10.29 -7.89
N PRO A 183 -4.58 10.24 -8.39
CA PRO A 183 -4.25 9.47 -9.58
C PRO A 183 -4.62 7.98 -9.37
N PRO A 184 -4.86 7.21 -10.44
CA PRO A 184 -5.10 5.77 -10.33
C PRO A 184 -4.04 5.08 -9.47
N GLN A 185 -4.49 4.27 -8.50
CA GLN A 185 -3.63 3.61 -7.53
C GLN A 185 -3.55 2.11 -7.83
N LYS A 186 -2.40 1.51 -7.50
CA LYS A 186 -2.19 0.07 -7.67
C LYS A 186 -2.63 -0.67 -6.41
N PHE A 187 -3.38 -1.75 -6.62
CA PHE A 187 -3.91 -2.64 -5.61
C PHE A 187 -3.48 -4.07 -5.93
N GLU A 188 -2.93 -4.76 -4.94
CA GLU A 188 -2.59 -6.17 -5.03
C GLU A 188 -3.47 -6.95 -4.05
N ILE A 189 -4.42 -7.71 -4.59
CA ILE A 189 -5.31 -8.58 -3.81
C ILE A 189 -4.68 -9.96 -3.78
N LEU A 190 -4.25 -10.43 -2.62
CA LEU A 190 -3.70 -11.76 -2.42
C LEU A 190 -4.74 -12.68 -1.76
N PHE A 191 -4.79 -13.93 -2.24
CA PHE A 191 -5.63 -14.99 -1.69
C PHE A 191 -4.78 -15.90 -0.81
N ASP A 192 -4.93 -15.79 0.51
CA ASP A 192 -4.30 -16.72 1.45
C ASP A 192 -5.16 -17.96 1.59
N SER A 193 -4.84 -19.00 0.79
CA SER A 193 -5.59 -20.26 0.80
C SER A 193 -5.41 -21.08 2.08
N PHE A 194 -4.40 -20.80 2.90
CA PHE A 194 -4.22 -21.51 4.18
C PHE A 194 -5.14 -20.96 5.26
N LYS A 195 -5.37 -19.64 5.26
CA LYS A 195 -6.23 -18.97 6.23
C LYS A 195 -7.63 -18.66 5.72
N GLU A 196 -7.86 -18.83 4.42
CA GLU A 196 -9.06 -18.37 3.73
C GLU A 196 -9.32 -16.87 3.93
N GLU A 197 -8.24 -16.08 3.84
CA GLU A 197 -8.24 -14.63 4.02
C GLU A 197 -7.88 -13.92 2.72
N ILE A 198 -8.46 -12.75 2.49
CA ILE A 198 -8.02 -11.84 1.43
C ILE A 198 -7.16 -10.75 2.08
N ALA A 199 -5.95 -10.58 1.58
CA ALA A 199 -5.11 -9.44 1.92
C ALA A 199 -5.05 -8.49 0.73
N CYS A 200 -5.28 -7.20 0.95
CA CYS A 200 -5.07 -6.20 -0.08
C CYS A 200 -3.85 -5.37 0.28
N TYR A 201 -2.99 -5.12 -0.70
CA TYR A 201 -1.91 -4.16 -0.58
C TYR A 201 -2.17 -2.96 -1.45
N ILE A 202 -2.12 -1.80 -0.84
CA ILE A 202 -2.31 -0.51 -1.50
C ILE A 202 -0.94 0.12 -1.67
N TYR A 203 -0.65 0.56 -2.90
CA TYR A 203 0.60 1.25 -3.22
C TYR A 203 0.32 2.73 -3.41
N VAL A 204 0.87 3.54 -2.50
CA VAL A 204 0.67 4.99 -2.47
C VAL A 204 2.02 5.68 -2.68
N MET A 205 2.04 6.70 -3.54
CA MET A 205 3.14 7.64 -3.63
C MET A 205 2.63 9.00 -3.17
N PRO A 206 2.68 9.31 -1.86
CA PRO A 206 2.08 10.54 -1.35
C PRO A 206 2.86 11.76 -1.86
N PRO A 207 2.20 12.93 -1.96
CA PRO A 207 2.89 14.19 -2.20
C PRO A 207 3.91 14.46 -1.08
N ILE A 208 5.18 14.66 -1.45
CA ILE A 208 6.27 14.93 -0.51
C ILE A 208 6.61 16.42 -0.51
N ARG A 209 6.76 17.01 0.68
CA ARG A 209 7.21 18.39 0.86
C ARG A 209 8.52 18.40 1.64
N GLU A 210 9.47 19.21 1.20
CA GLU A 210 10.67 19.47 1.99
C GLU A 210 10.30 20.39 3.15
N VAL A 211 10.74 20.03 4.36
CA VAL A 211 10.57 20.86 5.55
C VAL A 211 11.85 21.66 5.70
N ALA A 212 11.75 22.99 5.56
CA ALA A 212 12.86 23.87 5.90
C ALA A 212 13.17 23.63 7.39
N ALA A 213 14.42 23.27 7.70
CA ALA A 213 14.86 23.18 9.08
C ALA A 213 14.64 24.55 9.73
N HIS A 214 13.67 24.66 10.65
CA HIS A 214 13.72 25.73 11.62
C HIS A 214 14.95 25.47 12.47
N VAL A 215 16.00 26.23 12.17
CA VAL A 215 17.14 26.40 13.06
C VAL A 215 16.60 27.20 14.25
N GLU A 216 16.21 26.49 15.31
CA GLU A 216 16.27 27.04 16.67
C GLU A 216 17.61 26.66 17.29
#